data_AF-A0A2N5ZYB0-F1
#
_entry.id   AF-A0A2N5ZYB0-F1
#
_cell.length_a   1.000
_cell.length_b   1.000
_cell.length_c   1.000
_cell.angle_alpha   90.00
_cell.angle_beta   90.00
_cell.angle_gamma   90.00
#
_symmetry.space_group_name_H-M   'P 1'
#
loop_
_entity.id
_entity.type
_entity.pdbx_description
1 polymer ?
#
loop_
_entity_poly.entity_id
_entity_poly.type
_entity_poly.pdbx_seq_one_letter_code
_entity_poly.pdbx_strand_id
1 'polypeptide(L)'
;DMLMLGGYGVKSIDETTGVEEYTTLGNISAWGEIIYGDEFQVALFAGVTMNQGAEDNYLGAPWARGYNIDQIMRVSPRLVWNSGKTRIATELEHTIADYGTPNMEDKGKVEDATSISNTRILVAVYYFF
;
A
#
# COMPACT_ATOMS: atom_id res chain seq x y z
N ASP A 1 4.44 -2.13 -7.15
CA ASP A 1 4.43 -1.49 -5.82
C ASP A 1 3.60 -2.32 -4.87
N MET A 2 3.96 -2.43 -3.59
CA MET A 2 3.20 -3.21 -2.60
C MET A 2 2.47 -2.24 -1.66
N LEU A 3 1.18 -2.02 -1.93
CA LEU A 3 0.28 -1.19 -1.08
C LEU A 3 -0.22 -1.94 0.17
N MET A 4 0.26 -3.16 0.41
CA MET A 4 -0.21 -3.98 1.53
C MET A 4 0.51 -3.56 2.82
N LEU A 5 -0.24 -2.90 3.69
CA LEU A 5 0.09 -2.70 5.09
C LEU A 5 -0.42 -3.88 5.92
N GLY A 6 0.11 -4.04 7.14
CA GLY A 6 -0.43 -4.97 8.12
C GLY A 6 0.63 -5.80 8.83
N GLY A 7 0.17 -6.62 9.76
CA GLY A 7 0.98 -7.46 10.62
C GLY A 7 0.29 -7.72 11.96
N TYR A 8 1.08 -8.03 12.98
CA TYR A 8 0.58 -8.25 14.34
C TYR A 8 1.59 -7.76 15.39
N GLY A 9 1.11 -7.49 16.60
CA GLY A 9 1.93 -7.09 17.76
C GLY A 9 1.65 -7.98 18.97
N VAL A 10 2.60 -8.02 19.92
CA VAL A 10 2.40 -8.70 21.22
C VAL A 10 1.44 -7.89 22.07
N LYS A 11 0.25 -8.39 22.34
CA LYS A 11 -0.70 -7.74 23.25
C LYS A 11 -0.24 -7.82 24.70
N SER A 12 0.17 -8.99 25.15
CA SER A 12 0.55 -9.25 26.54
C SER A 12 1.52 -10.44 26.63
N ILE A 13 2.26 -10.51 27.73
CA ILE A 13 3.15 -11.64 28.06
C ILE A 13 2.85 -12.06 29.49
N ASP A 14 2.52 -13.33 29.71
CA ASP A 14 2.42 -13.89 31.05
C ASP A 14 3.83 -14.00 31.67
N GLU A 15 4.12 -13.23 32.72
CA GLU A 15 5.44 -13.19 33.36
C GLU A 15 5.86 -14.51 34.02
N THR A 16 4.91 -15.39 34.33
CA THR A 16 5.18 -16.68 34.98
C THR A 16 5.46 -17.77 33.94
N THR A 17 4.69 -17.79 32.86
CA THR A 17 4.75 -18.86 31.84
C THR A 17 5.50 -18.48 30.57
N GLY A 18 5.67 -17.18 30.32
CA GLY A 18 6.24 -16.64 29.09
C GLY A 18 5.33 -16.72 27.87
N VAL A 19 4.05 -17.05 28.05
CA VAL A 19 3.08 -17.16 26.95
C VAL A 19 2.70 -15.76 26.47
N GLU A 20 2.79 -15.55 25.15
CA GLU A 20 2.45 -14.29 24.49
C GLU A 20 1.03 -14.35 23.90
N GLU A 21 0.24 -13.30 24.11
CA GLU A 21 -0.98 -13.04 23.35
C GLU A 21 -0.69 -12.01 22.26
N TYR A 22 -1.40 -12.09 21.14
CA TYR A 22 -1.17 -11.22 19.98
C TYR A 22 -2.43 -10.47 19.56
N THR A 23 -2.26 -9.29 18.97
CA THR A 23 -3.32 -8.50 18.33
C THR A 23 -2.93 -8.17 16.88
N THR A 24 -3.90 -8.15 15.98
CA THR A 24 -3.68 -7.90 14.55
C THR A 24 -3.74 -6.42 14.23
N LEU A 25 -2.85 -5.94 13.37
CA LEU A 25 -2.93 -4.61 12.77
C LEU A 25 -3.90 -4.64 11.59
N GLY A 26 -4.92 -3.78 11.66
CA GLY A 26 -5.95 -3.64 10.64
C GLY A 26 -5.61 -2.59 9.60
N ASN A 27 -6.10 -2.81 8.38
CA ASN A 27 -5.99 -1.87 7.28
C ASN A 27 -7.28 -1.85 6.46
N ILE A 28 -7.57 -0.71 5.83
CA ILE A 28 -8.64 -0.57 4.83
C ILE A 28 -7.99 -0.24 3.50
N SER A 29 -8.32 -1.01 2.47
CA SER A 29 -7.77 -0.84 1.12
C SER A 29 -8.89 -0.75 0.09
N ALA A 30 -8.77 0.19 -0.84
CA ALA A 30 -9.66 0.31 -1.99
C ALA A 30 -8.84 0.67 -3.23
N TRP A 31 -9.19 0.09 -4.37
CA TRP A 31 -8.56 0.39 -5.64
C TRP A 31 -9.51 0.15 -6.80
N GLY A 32 -9.21 0.76 -7.94
CA GLY A 32 -9.99 0.59 -9.15
C GLY A 32 -9.22 1.09 -10.37
N GLU A 33 -9.73 0.72 -11.54
CA GLU A 33 -9.21 1.15 -12.82
C GLU A 33 -10.34 1.47 -13.78
N ILE A 34 -10.16 2.51 -14.58
CA ILE A 34 -11.01 2.84 -15.71
C ILE A 34 -10.16 2.72 -16.96
N ILE A 35 -10.69 2.03 -17.98
CA ILE A 35 -10.02 1.82 -19.28
C ILE A 35 -11.00 2.24 -20.38
N TYR A 36 -10.50 2.98 -21.36
CA TYR A 36 -11.25 3.41 -22.53
C TYR A 36 -10.44 3.19 -23.81
N GLY A 37 -11.09 2.65 -24.85
CA GLY A 37 -10.49 2.40 -26.17
C GLY A 37 -10.05 0.96 -26.42
N ASP A 38 -9.63 0.69 -27.66
CA ASP A 38 -9.24 -0.65 -28.15
C ASP A 38 -7.84 -0.64 -28.79
N GLU A 39 -7.71 -0.15 -30.04
CA GLU A 39 -6.38 0.02 -30.68
C GLU A 39 -5.50 1.02 -29.93
N PHE A 40 -6.09 2.13 -29.49
CA PHE A 40 -5.46 3.08 -28.59
C PHE A 40 -6.26 3.14 -27.29
N GLN A 41 -5.66 2.65 -26.20
CA GLN A 41 -6.29 2.59 -24.89
C GLN A 41 -5.69 3.66 -23.98
N VAL A 42 -6.57 4.34 -23.26
CA VAL A 42 -6.23 5.21 -22.15
C VAL A 42 -6.77 4.55 -20.88
N ALA A 43 -5.92 4.37 -19.88
CA ALA A 43 -6.32 3.81 -18.60
C ALA A 43 -5.86 4.69 -17.44
N LEU A 44 -6.61 4.66 -16.34
CA LEU A 44 -6.24 5.29 -15.09
C LEU A 44 -6.50 4.32 -13.95
N PHE A 45 -5.43 3.88 -13.30
CA PHE A 45 -5.48 3.15 -12.05
C PHE A 45 -5.38 4.13 -10.87
N ALA A 46 -6.17 3.89 -9.82
CA ALA A 46 -5.99 4.54 -8.53
C ALA A 46 -6.22 3.56 -7.39
N GLY A 47 -5.47 3.71 -6.30
CA GLY A 47 -5.63 2.91 -5.10
C GLY A 47 -5.17 3.64 -3.85
N VAL A 48 -5.78 3.30 -2.72
CA VAL A 48 -5.45 3.81 -1.39
C VAL A 48 -5.46 2.65 -0.40
N THR A 49 -4.57 2.73 0.59
CA THR A 49 -4.59 1.86 1.77
C THR A 49 -4.32 2.70 3.00
N MET A 50 -5.13 2.53 4.04
CA MET A 50 -5.07 3.26 5.30
C MET A 50 -4.83 2.26 6.44
N ASN A 51 -3.89 2.59 7.33
CA ASN A 51 -3.63 1.87 8.56
C ASN A 51 -4.70 2.24 9.60
N GLN A 52 -5.28 1.24 10.27
CA GLN A 52 -6.31 1.45 11.29
C GLN A 52 -5.78 1.24 12.71
N GLY A 53 -4.48 0.98 12.86
CA GLY A 53 -3.91 0.46 14.09
C GLY A 53 -4.36 -0.97 14.35
N ALA A 54 -4.13 -1.44 15.57
CA ALA A 54 -4.55 -2.76 16.04
C ALA A 54 -5.93 -2.72 16.70
N GLU A 55 -6.48 -3.89 17.02
CA GLU A 55 -7.72 -3.98 17.82
C GLU A 55 -7.48 -3.57 19.28
N ASP A 56 -6.35 -3.98 19.84
CA ASP A 56 -5.88 -3.70 21.19
C ASP A 56 -4.53 -2.95 21.18
N ASN A 57 -4.17 -2.33 22.31
CA ASN A 57 -2.80 -1.85 22.51
C ASN A 57 -1.83 -3.04 22.56
N TYR A 58 -0.60 -2.83 22.11
CA TYR A 58 0.44 -3.85 22.04
C TYR A 58 1.80 -3.30 22.50
N LEU A 59 2.69 -4.22 22.82
CA LEU A 59 4.00 -3.99 23.39
C LEU A 59 5.05 -3.90 22.29
N GLY A 60 5.92 -2.89 22.40
CA GLY A 60 7.10 -2.74 21.55
C GLY A 60 6.80 -2.56 20.06
N ALA A 61 7.79 -2.89 19.24
CA ALA A 61 7.64 -2.81 17.79
C ALA A 61 6.85 -4.02 17.27
N PRO A 62 5.87 -3.82 16.37
CA PRO A 62 5.10 -4.93 15.83
C PRO A 62 5.86 -5.68 14.74
N TRP A 63 5.46 -6.93 14.48
CA TRP A 63 5.86 -7.66 13.27
C TRP A 63 4.95 -7.26 12.13
N ALA A 64 5.29 -6.14 11.51
CA ALA A 64 4.42 -5.53 10.51
C ALA A 64 5.18 -4.78 9.42
N ARG A 65 4.53 -4.67 8.26
CA ARG A 65 5.00 -3.88 7.13
C ARG A 65 4.37 -2.51 7.17
N GLY A 66 5.21 -1.48 7.08
CA GLY A 66 4.74 -0.09 7.05
C GLY A 66 3.93 0.27 8.29
N TYR A 67 4.30 -0.27 9.46
CA TYR A 67 3.59 0.01 10.72
C TYR A 67 3.68 1.48 11.14
N ASN A 68 4.66 2.21 10.59
CA ASN A 68 4.85 3.65 10.74
C ASN A 68 4.34 4.44 9.52
N ILE A 69 3.49 3.83 8.69
CA ILE A 69 2.82 4.49 7.57
C ILE A 69 1.34 4.59 7.93
N ASP A 70 0.81 5.82 7.90
CA ASP A 70 -0.60 6.10 8.14
C ASP A 70 -1.44 5.69 6.93
N GLN A 71 -1.04 6.13 5.73
CA GLN A 71 -1.71 5.76 4.49
C GLN A 71 -0.75 5.76 3.31
N ILE A 72 -1.13 5.02 2.26
CA ILE A 72 -0.46 4.99 0.96
C ILE A 72 -1.50 5.21 -0.14
N MET A 73 -1.22 6.13 -1.06
CA MET A 73 -2.00 6.37 -2.26
C MET A 73 -1.15 6.12 -3.51
N ARG A 74 -1.75 5.53 -4.54
CA ARG A 74 -1.14 5.32 -5.87
C ARG A 74 -2.09 5.79 -6.95
N VAL A 75 -1.58 6.57 -7.89
CA VAL A 75 -2.27 6.95 -9.12
C VAL A 75 -1.37 6.61 -10.30
N SER A 76 -1.93 5.97 -11.32
CA SER A 76 -1.15 5.52 -12.46
C SER A 76 -1.92 5.62 -13.78
N PRO A 77 -1.78 6.74 -14.52
CA PRO A 77 -2.27 6.84 -15.88
C PRO A 77 -1.41 6.02 -16.86
N ARG A 78 -2.07 5.41 -17.84
CA ARG A 78 -1.45 4.52 -18.82
C ARG A 78 -1.98 4.77 -20.22
N LEU A 79 -1.09 4.67 -21.19
CA LEU A 79 -1.43 4.68 -22.61
C LEU A 79 -0.93 3.38 -23.23
N VAL A 80 -1.79 2.73 -24.01
CA VAL A 80 -1.47 1.49 -24.72
C VAL A 80 -1.85 1.66 -26.18
N TRP A 81 -0.92 1.36 -27.08
CA TRP A 81 -1.17 1.29 -28.51
C TRP A 81 -0.95 -0.12 -29.02
N ASN A 82 -1.99 -0.69 -29.60
CA ASN A 82 -2.03 -2.02 -30.22
C ASN A 82 -2.00 -1.86 -31.74
N SER A 83 -1.11 -2.58 -32.43
CA SER A 83 -1.06 -2.65 -33.88
C SER A 83 -0.65 -4.05 -34.33
N GLY A 84 -1.63 -4.81 -34.84
CA GLY A 84 -1.43 -6.22 -35.24
C GLY A 84 -0.91 -7.07 -34.09
N LYS A 85 0.31 -7.59 -34.24
CA LYS A 85 1.01 -8.41 -33.23
C LYS A 85 1.84 -7.60 -32.24
N THR A 86 1.85 -6.27 -32.34
CA THR A 86 2.70 -5.41 -31.52
C THR A 86 1.86 -4.58 -30.55
N ARG A 87 2.36 -4.42 -29.33
CA ARG A 87 1.83 -3.45 -28.35
C ARG A 87 2.95 -2.58 -27.80
N ILE A 88 2.71 -1.29 -27.73
CA ILE A 88 3.56 -0.34 -27.00
C ILE A 88 2.72 0.22 -25.86
N ALA A 89 3.21 0.13 -24.63
CA ALA A 89 2.55 0.65 -23.45
C ALA A 89 3.48 1.61 -22.70
N THR A 90 2.93 2.69 -22.19
CA THR A 90 3.60 3.59 -21.26
C THR A 90 2.73 3.80 -20.03
N GLU A 91 3.36 3.80 -18.86
CA GLU A 91 2.72 3.94 -17.56
C GLU A 91 3.51 5.00 -16.78
N LEU A 92 2.82 6.05 -16.33
CA LEU A 92 3.34 6.92 -15.28
C LEU A 92 2.70 6.47 -13.98
N GLU A 93 3.52 6.37 -12.94
CA GLU A 93 3.07 5.95 -11.63
C GLU A 93 3.52 6.99 -10.61
N HIS A 94 2.59 7.43 -9.78
CA HIS A 94 2.84 8.33 -8.67
C HIS A 94 2.29 7.71 -7.40
N THR A 95 3.18 7.40 -6.46
CA THR A 95 2.85 6.84 -5.15
C THR A 95 3.21 7.84 -4.06
N ILE A 96 2.34 8.03 -3.07
CA ILE A 96 2.57 8.84 -1.87
C ILE A 96 2.36 7.93 -0.66
N ALA A 97 3.29 7.96 0.29
CA ALA A 97 3.17 7.28 1.58
C ALA A 97 3.38 8.29 2.71
N ASP A 98 2.47 8.30 3.67
CA ASP A 98 2.48 9.20 4.81
C ASP A 98 3.16 8.52 6.00
N TYR A 99 4.45 8.81 6.19
CA TYR A 99 5.27 8.21 7.26
C TYR A 99 5.17 9.05 8.54
N GLY A 100 4.89 8.41 9.67
CA GLY A 100 4.79 9.09 10.96
C GLY A 100 5.29 8.24 12.12
N THR A 101 4.80 8.55 13.32
CA THR A 101 5.17 7.88 14.57
C THR A 101 3.99 7.06 15.10
N PRO A 102 4.14 5.74 15.30
CA PRO A 102 3.10 4.92 15.92
C PRO A 102 2.86 5.29 17.39
N ASN A 103 1.63 5.60 17.76
CA ASN A 103 1.18 5.84 19.13
C ASN A 103 0.75 4.53 19.79
N MET A 104 1.61 3.97 20.65
CA MET A 104 1.35 2.70 21.35
C MET A 104 0.18 2.77 22.34
N GLU A 105 -0.17 3.97 22.82
CA GLU A 105 -1.30 4.18 23.72
C GLU A 105 -2.64 4.24 22.96
N ASP A 106 -2.62 4.52 21.66
CA ASP A 106 -3.77 4.42 20.74
C ASP A 106 -3.52 3.34 19.68
N LYS A 107 -3.35 2.09 20.13
CA LYS A 107 -3.38 0.89 19.30
C LYS A 107 -2.36 0.90 18.16
N GLY A 108 -1.27 1.65 18.31
CA GLY A 108 -0.25 1.80 17.28
C GLY A 108 -0.70 2.56 16.03
N LYS A 109 -1.74 3.41 16.13
CA LYS A 109 -2.09 4.34 15.05
C LYS A 109 -0.95 5.33 14.79
N VAL A 110 -0.80 5.74 13.55
CA VAL A 110 0.30 6.61 13.15
C VAL A 110 -0.10 8.07 13.28
N GLU A 111 0.71 8.85 13.99
CA GLU A 111 0.53 10.28 14.22
C GLU A 111 1.71 11.07 13.63
N ASP A 112 1.56 12.39 13.51
CA ASP A 112 2.60 13.31 13.02
C ASP A 112 3.20 12.90 11.65
N ALA A 113 2.33 12.46 10.74
CA ALA A 113 2.76 11.91 9.46
C ALA A 113 3.27 12.98 8.46
N THR A 114 4.28 12.61 7.69
CA THR A 114 4.88 13.39 6.60
C THR A 114 4.82 12.60 5.29
N SER A 115 4.31 13.23 4.24
CA SER A 115 4.18 12.61 2.93
C SER A 115 5.51 12.50 2.19
N ILE A 116 5.86 11.27 1.78
CA ILE A 116 6.98 10.98 0.91
C ILE A 116 6.43 10.42 -0.40
N SER A 117 6.85 10.98 -1.54
CA SER A 117 6.37 10.57 -2.85
C SER A 117 7.44 9.90 -3.71
N ASN A 118 6.99 9.02 -4.61
CA ASN A 118 7.81 8.37 -5.62
C ASN A 118 7.10 8.42 -6.97
N THR A 119 7.79 8.94 -7.99
CA THR A 119 7.27 9.00 -9.37
C THR A 119 8.13 8.14 -10.27
N ARG A 120 7.49 7.27 -11.06
CA ARG A 120 8.15 6.36 -12.00
C ARG A 120 7.48 6.42 -13.36
N ILE A 121 8.27 6.20 -14.41
CA ILE A 121 7.79 6.04 -15.77
C ILE A 121 8.27 4.68 -16.27
N LEU A 122 7.37 3.92 -16.88
CA LEU A 122 7.64 2.63 -17.48
C LEU A 122 7.23 2.70 -18.96
N VAL A 123 8.09 2.18 -19.83
CA VAL A 123 7.76 1.92 -21.24
C VAL A 123 7.98 0.44 -21.52
N ALA A 124 7.00 -0.20 -22.13
CA ALA A 124 7.02 -1.62 -22.47
C ALA A 124 6.63 -1.84 -23.93
N VAL A 125 7.33 -2.76 -24.59
CA VAL A 125 7.03 -3.18 -25.96
C VAL A 125 6.81 -4.69 -25.94
N TYR A 126 5.69 -5.13 -26.51
CA TYR A 126 5.29 -6.53 -26.58
C TYR A 126 5.14 -6.94 -28.04
N TYR A 127 5.53 -8.18 -28.33
CA TYR A 127 5.24 -8.85 -29.59
C TYR A 127 4.53 -10.18 -29.30
N PHE A 128 3.36 -10.39 -29.89
CA PHE A 128 2.52 -11.57 -29.68
C PHE A 128 2.72 -12.55 -30.85
N PHE A 129 3.20 -13.76 -30.57
CA PHE A 129 3.52 -14.79 -31.57
C PHE A 129 2.28 -15.51 -32.09
#